data_AF-A0A931CI62-F1
#
_entry.id   AF-A0A931CI62-F1
#
_cell.length_a   1.000
_cell.length_b   1.000
_cell.length_c   1.000
_cell.angle_alpha   90.00
_cell.angle_beta   90.00
_cell.angle_gamma   90.00
#
_symmetry.space_group_name_H-M   'P 1'
#
loop_
_entity.id
_entity.type
_entity.pdbx_description
1 polymer ?
#
loop_
_entity_poly.entity_id
_entity_poly.type
_entity_poly.pdbx_seq_one_letter_code
_entity_poly.pdbx_strand_id
1 'polypeptide(L)' 'MPRPRPLLSVRLIGPADVVTAQKTHLAGHLAAVFGDTVVCRTSTHPASHANEIRVYLTVSRREVPSQ' A
#
# COMPACT_ATOMS: atom_id res chain seq x y z
N MET A 1 -21.33 -1.46 -7.43
CA MET A 1 -20.37 -2.57 -7.60
C MET A 1 -19.58 -2.73 -6.31
N PRO A 2 -19.59 -3.89 -5.64
CA PRO A 2 -18.73 -4.12 -4.48
C PRO A 2 -17.27 -4.02 -4.93
N ARG A 3 -16.45 -3.25 -4.19
CA ARG A 3 -15.01 -3.13 -4.47
C ARG A 3 -14.39 -4.53 -4.38
N PRO A 4 -13.59 -4.97 -5.35
CA PRO A 4 -12.90 -6.25 -5.27
C PRO A 4 -12.11 -6.34 -3.96
N ARG A 5 -12.21 -7.49 -3.27
CA ARG A 5 -11.46 -7.72 -2.04
C ARG A 5 -9.96 -7.57 -2.35
N PRO A 6 -9.21 -6.77 -1.57
CA PRO A 6 -7.78 -6.65 -1.79
C PRO A 6 -7.08 -7.99 -1.62
N LEU A 7 -6.05 -8.23 -2.42
CA LEU A 7 -5.18 -9.40 -2.32
C LEU A 7 -4.30 -9.31 -1.08
N LEU A 8 -3.83 -8.11 -0.78
CA LEU A 8 -2.97 -7.82 0.36
C LEU A 8 -3.28 -6.42 0.89
N SER A 9 -3.31 -6.29 2.21
CA SER A 9 -3.39 -5.02 2.91
C SER A 9 -2.31 -4.97 3.99
N VAL A 10 -1.46 -3.96 3.95
CA VAL A 10 -0.38 -3.73 4.92
C VAL A 10 -0.61 -2.41 5.63
N ARG A 11 -0.44 -2.40 6.95
CA ARG A 11 -0.45 -1.19 7.77
C ARG A 11 0.91 -1.03 8.45
N LEU A 12 1.59 0.08 8.19
CA LEU A 12 2.81 0.49 8.87
C LEU A 12 2.49 1.64 9.81
N ILE A 13 3.02 1.62 11.02
CA ILE A 13 2.89 2.71 12.00
C ILE A 13 4.24 2.84 12.71
N GLY A 14 4.74 4.06 12.86
CA GLY A 14 6.01 4.33 13.52
C GLY A 14 6.66 5.64 13.04
N PRO A 15 7.95 5.85 13.35
CA PRO A 15 8.69 7.06 12.98
C PRO A 15 8.62 7.36 11.48
N ALA A 16 8.45 8.64 11.14
CA ALA A 16 8.19 9.09 9.77
C ALA A 16 9.28 8.67 8.76
N ASP A 17 10.54 8.74 9.17
CA ASP A 17 11.71 8.35 8.38
C ASP A 17 11.72 6.82 8.11
N VAL A 18 11.55 6.02 9.16
CA VAL A 18 11.54 4.55 9.07
C VAL A 18 10.36 4.05 8.24
N VAL A 19 9.15 4.56 8.51
CA VAL A 19 7.94 4.15 7.79
C VAL A 19 7.98 4.58 6.33
N THR A 20 8.58 5.73 6.01
CA THR A 20 8.76 6.17 4.62
C THR A 20 9.73 5.27 3.86
N ALA A 21 10.87 4.91 4.46
CA ALA A 21 11.83 3.98 3.87
C ALA A 21 11.18 2.61 3.61
N GLN A 22 10.46 2.08 4.62
CA GLN A 22 9.78 0.79 4.52
C GLN A 22 8.65 0.80 3.48
N LYS A 23 7.89 1.90 3.38
CA LYS A 23 6.86 2.09 2.35
C LYS A 23 7.47 1.99 0.95
N THR A 24 8.58 2.69 0.69
CA THR A 24 9.25 2.69 -0.62
C THR A 24 9.76 1.29 -0.97
N HIS A 25 10.40 0.62 -0.02
CA HIS A 25 10.89 -0.74 -0.20
C HIS A 25 9.73 -1.72 -0.51
N LEU A 26 8.66 -1.69 0.27
CA LEU A 26 7.50 -2.56 0.04
C LEU A 26 6.80 -2.26 -1.27
N ALA A 27 6.63 -1.00 -1.67
CA ALA A 27 6.02 -0.65 -2.94
C ALA A 27 6.82 -1.24 -4.12
N GLY A 28 8.15 -1.13 -4.09
CA GLY A 28 9.03 -1.73 -5.11
C GLY A 28 8.98 -3.26 -5.11
N HIS A 29 9.04 -3.88 -3.92
CA HIS A 29 8.97 -5.33 -3.79
C HIS A 29 7.63 -5.88 -4.30
N LEU A 30 6.51 -5.24 -3.94
CA LEU A 30 5.18 -5.66 -4.37
C LEU A 30 4.99 -5.48 -5.88
N ALA A 31 5.52 -4.40 -6.46
CA ALA A 31 5.51 -4.22 -7.91
C ALA A 31 6.29 -5.34 -8.63
N ALA A 32 7.45 -5.73 -8.10
CA ALA A 32 8.24 -6.83 -8.66
C ALA A 32 7.56 -8.19 -8.54
N VAL A 33 6.88 -8.47 -7.42
CA VAL A 33 6.21 -9.75 -7.16
C VAL A 33 4.93 -9.91 -7.98
N PHE A 34 4.10 -8.86 -8.07
CA PHE A 34 2.78 -8.96 -8.69
C PHE A 34 2.71 -8.43 -10.14
N GLY A 35 3.71 -7.66 -10.57
CA GLY A 35 3.76 -7.06 -11.91
C GLY A 35 2.55 -6.16 -12.22
N ASP A 36 2.21 -6.03 -13.50
CA ASP A 36 1.18 -5.10 -13.99
C ASP A 36 -0.28 -5.56 -13.79
N THR A 37 -0.46 -6.77 -13.23
CA THR A 37 -1.78 -7.40 -13.02
C THR A 37 -2.51 -6.84 -11.80
N VAL A 38 -1.81 -6.05 -10.98
CA VAL A 38 -2.35 -5.47 -9.75
C VAL A 38 -2.19 -3.96 -9.72
N VAL A 39 -2.95 -3.32 -8.85
CA VAL A 39 -2.79 -1.91 -8.48
C VAL A 39 -2.43 -1.86 -7.00
N CYS A 40 -1.29 -1.23 -6.69
CA CYS A 40 -0.90 -0.89 -5.34
C CYS A 40 -1.33 0.54 -5.03
N ARG A 41 -2.19 0.73 -4.03
CA ARG A 41 -2.60 2.03 -3.50
C ARG A 41 -1.93 2.28 -2.16
N THR A 42 -1.35 3.46 -2.01
CA THR A 42 -0.72 3.93 -0.77
C THR A 42 -1.44 5.15 -0.24
N SER A 43 -1.76 5.15 1.06
CA SER A 43 -2.25 6.34 1.78
C SER A 43 -1.39 6.57 3.02
N THR A 44 -1.03 7.83 3.28
CA THR A 44 -0.22 8.22 4.44
C THR A 44 -1.02 9.20 5.30
N HIS A 45 -1.03 8.97 6.61
CA HIS A 45 -1.70 9.85 7.56
C HIS A 45 -0.80 10.09 8.78
N PRO A 46 -0.98 11.20 9.51
CA PRO A 46 -0.39 11.36 10.83
C PRO A 46 -0.82 10.24 11.78
N ALA A 47 0.07 9.84 12.70
CA ALA A 47 -0.26 8.98 13.82
C ALA A 47 -0.51 9.83 15.10
N SER A 48 -0.88 9.16 16.19
CA SER A 48 -1.21 9.83 17.45
C SER A 48 0.02 10.43 18.15
N HIS A 49 1.20 9.84 17.96
CA HIS A 49 2.44 10.33 18.56
C HIS A 49 3.16 11.31 17.64
N ALA A 50 3.87 12.26 18.26
CA ALA A 50 4.68 13.23 17.53
C ALA A 50 5.74 12.50 16.67
N ASN A 51 5.92 12.98 15.44
CA ASN A 51 6.86 12.43 14.44
C ASN A 51 6.56 10.99 13.96
N GLU A 52 5.44 10.41 14.34
CA GLU A 52 4.98 9.14 13.79
C GLU A 52 3.96 9.34 12.66
N ILE A 53 4.00 8.44 11.69
CA ILE A 53 3.01 8.34 10.62
C ILE A 53 2.43 6.94 10.56
N ARG A 54 1.25 6.83 9.97
CA ARG A 54 0.64 5.57 9.57
C ARG A 54 0.49 5.52 8.05
N VAL A 55 0.94 4.43 7.46
CA VAL A 55 0.83 4.18 6.03
C VAL A 55 -0.01 2.93 5.80
N TYR A 56 -0.96 3.04 4.89
CA TYR A 56 -1.75 1.92 4.39
C TYR A 56 -1.31 1.60 2.97
N LEU A 57 -0.94 0.35 2.71
CA LEU A 57 -0.70 -0.17 1.38
C LEU A 57 -1.77 -1.21 1.08
N THR A 58 -2.44 -1.09 -0.07
CA THR A 58 -3.45 -2.04 -0.51
C THR A 58 -3.15 -2.48 -1.92
N VAL A 59 -3.00 -3.79 -2.12
CA VAL A 59 -2.84 -4.41 -3.43
C VAL A 59 -4.16 -5.05 -3.83
N SER A 60 -4.68 -4.66 -4.99
CA SER A 60 -5.90 -5.22 -5.57
C SER A 60 -5.63 -5.65 -7.00
N ARG A 61 -6.35 -6.66 -7.51
CA ARG A 61 -6.29 -6.97 -8.95
C ARG A 61 -6.72 -5.75 -9.75
N ARG A 62 -6.02 -5.50 -10.86
CA ARG A 62 -6.46 -4.52 -11.85
C ARG A 62 -7.74 -5.11 -12.48
N GLU A 63 -8.87 -4.42 -12.32
CA GLU A 63 -10.06 -4.78 -13.08
C GLU A 63 -9.74 -4.48 -14.55
N VAL A 64 -9.54 -5.53 -15.34
CA VAL A 64 -9.56 -5.41 -16.79
C VAL A 64 -11.02 -5.16 -17.14
N PRO A 65 -11.39 -4.05 -17.80
CA PRO A 65 -12.73 -3.92 -18.34
C PRO A 65 -12.92 -5.09 -19.30
N SER A 66 -13.74 -6.06 -18.94
CA SER A 66 -14.24 -7.06 -19.88
C SER A 66 -15.02 -6.29 -20.94
N GLN A 67 -14.47 -6.23 -22.16
CA GLN A 67 -15.19 -5.76 -23.33
C GLN A 67 -16.29 -6.74 -23.71
#